data_AF-I8UV24-F1
#
_entry.id   AF-I8UV24-F1
#
_cell.length_a   1.000
_cell.length_b   1.000
_cell.length_c   1.000
_cell.angle_alpha   90.00
_cell.angle_beta   90.00
_cell.angle_gamma   90.00
#
_symmetry.space_group_name_H-M   'P 1'
#
loop_
_entity.id
_entity.type
_entity.pdbx_description
1 polymer ?
#
loop_
_entity_poly.entity_id
_entity_poly.type
_entity_poly.pdbx_seq_one_letter_code
_entity_poly.pdbx_strand_id
1 'polypeptide(L)'
;MINRYILLITLLYAFQLCAQNNHFRINGRVDTRYNDSLVTLFTFTGDIIRSADSTYVQNGHFDFTGPEYLYEKSIISLGNYPDTVLFAEVFLEKGDILVELKQKSIVHSPLVDEYRVFQDSCGILWKQFCMLKDVDLKQDAYKQFFSYRFKFKNKYLHNALGREVFLNDVSYSDDPYFAELYEKLSDRDKSRADVKTQYEYWEKRNRYLQLKGKQFMDFTLIDSLGNEKRISDYVGKNELLFLDFWASWCGPCRAQEPHLVRLYQEYKDRGFGILGISLDVNTASWLSVLAKKENLWPELCIAGKEDDKRIRELYSITGIPFGVLLDKSGKIISVVNAGWQHLKMILNEYYKADDKRSAK
;
A
#
# COMPACT_ATOMS: atom_id res chain seq x y z
N MET A 1 4.67 -45.36 -63.40
CA MET A 1 4.96 -45.79 -62.03
C MET A 1 6.13 -44.96 -61.52
N ILE A 2 6.09 -44.57 -60.23
CA ILE A 2 7.08 -43.77 -59.46
C ILE A 2 6.60 -42.34 -59.12
N ASN A 3 6.57 -42.10 -57.80
CA ASN A 3 6.57 -40.86 -57.02
C ASN A 3 5.32 -39.99 -56.90
N ARG A 4 4.51 -40.32 -55.88
CA ARG A 4 3.60 -39.39 -55.18
C ARG A 4 3.55 -39.65 -53.65
N TYR A 5 4.68 -39.78 -52.95
CA TYR A 5 4.68 -39.81 -51.47
C TYR A 5 6.02 -39.35 -50.86
N ILE A 6 6.40 -38.08 -50.99
CA ILE A 6 7.41 -37.47 -50.11
C ILE A 6 7.05 -35.99 -49.91
N LEU A 7 6.10 -35.70 -49.01
CA LEU A 7 5.92 -34.34 -48.45
C LEU A 7 4.94 -34.39 -47.28
N LEU A 8 5.24 -35.16 -46.23
CA LEU A 8 4.45 -35.17 -44.99
C LEU A 8 5.20 -35.71 -43.75
N ILE A 9 6.54 -35.54 -43.69
CA ILE A 9 7.34 -35.94 -42.50
C ILE A 9 8.27 -34.81 -42.00
N THR A 10 8.16 -33.58 -42.51
CA THR A 10 8.96 -32.43 -42.04
C THR A 10 8.14 -31.32 -41.40
N LEU A 11 6.96 -31.64 -40.86
CA LEU A 11 6.12 -30.70 -40.10
C LEU A 11 5.70 -31.23 -38.72
N LEU A 12 6.44 -32.20 -38.18
CA LEU A 12 6.28 -32.70 -36.81
C LEU A 12 7.54 -32.53 -35.94
N TYR A 13 8.62 -31.94 -36.50
CA TYR A 13 9.87 -31.67 -35.77
C TYR A 13 10.14 -30.20 -35.45
N ALA A 14 9.22 -29.29 -35.82
CA ALA A 14 9.32 -27.86 -35.50
C ALA A 14 8.27 -27.41 -34.46
N PHE A 15 7.67 -28.36 -33.73
CA PHE A 15 6.87 -28.12 -32.53
C PHE A 15 7.58 -28.60 -31.25
N GLN A 16 8.91 -28.72 -31.27
CA GLN A 16 9.70 -28.33 -30.09
C GLN A 16 9.76 -26.80 -30.06
N LEU A 17 8.59 -26.19 -29.87
CA LEU A 17 8.49 -24.95 -29.11
C LEU A 17 9.37 -25.15 -27.88
N CYS A 18 10.18 -24.16 -27.51
CA CYS A 18 10.72 -24.04 -26.17
C CYS A 18 9.60 -24.33 -25.17
N ALA A 19 9.49 -25.58 -24.71
CA ALA A 19 8.95 -25.87 -23.41
C ALA A 19 9.90 -25.10 -22.49
N GLN A 20 9.49 -23.90 -22.06
CA GLN A 20 10.14 -23.26 -20.95
C GLN A 20 10.20 -24.34 -19.88
N ASN A 21 11.41 -24.78 -19.57
CA ASN A 21 11.67 -25.88 -18.65
C ASN A 21 11.31 -25.38 -17.25
N ASN A 22 10.01 -25.30 -16.96
CA ASN A 22 9.44 -24.85 -15.68
C ASN A 22 9.52 -26.03 -14.70
N HIS A 23 10.73 -26.55 -14.51
CA HIS A 23 11.02 -27.63 -13.59
C HIS A 23 12.03 -27.13 -12.57
N PHE A 24 11.81 -27.53 -11.32
CA PHE A 24 12.79 -27.37 -10.27
C PHE A 24 13.73 -28.58 -10.25
N ARG A 25 14.93 -28.37 -9.71
CA ARG A 25 15.88 -29.42 -9.37
C ARG A 25 16.43 -29.13 -7.98
N ILE A 26 16.05 -29.95 -7.01
CA ILE A 26 16.60 -29.85 -5.65
C ILE A 26 17.84 -30.72 -5.57
N ASN A 27 18.97 -30.10 -5.23
CA ASN A 27 20.22 -30.79 -4.90
C ASN A 27 20.41 -30.69 -3.38
N GLY A 28 20.12 -31.79 -2.69
CA GLY A 28 20.10 -31.89 -1.24
C GLY A 28 21.42 -32.39 -0.66
N ARG A 29 21.75 -31.89 0.53
CA ARG A 29 22.85 -32.36 1.37
C ARG A 29 22.39 -32.53 2.81
N VAL A 30 22.90 -33.56 3.47
CA VAL A 30 22.65 -33.85 4.88
C VAL A 30 23.84 -34.64 5.43
N ASP A 31 24.01 -34.66 6.75
CA ASP A 31 25.07 -35.44 7.41
C ASP A 31 24.99 -36.93 7.01
N THR A 32 26.14 -37.53 6.69
CA THR A 32 26.23 -38.93 6.22
C THR A 32 25.72 -39.95 7.24
N ARG A 33 25.57 -39.59 8.52
CA ARG A 33 24.91 -40.44 9.52
C ARG A 33 23.47 -40.77 9.18
N TYR A 34 22.87 -40.01 8.26
CA TYR A 34 21.51 -40.19 7.78
C TYR A 34 21.43 -40.95 6.45
N ASN A 35 22.52 -41.56 5.97
CA ASN A 35 22.45 -42.46 4.80
C ASN A 35 21.35 -43.51 5.00
N ASP A 36 20.68 -43.85 3.90
CA ASP A 36 19.53 -44.76 3.84
C ASP A 36 18.28 -44.30 4.59
N SER A 37 18.30 -43.08 5.16
CA SER A 37 17.09 -42.44 5.70
C SER A 37 16.20 -41.95 4.57
N LEU A 38 14.88 -42.06 4.76
CA LEU A 38 13.88 -41.51 3.84
C LEU A 38 13.80 -39.99 4.00
N VAL A 39 13.86 -39.29 2.86
CA VAL A 39 13.56 -37.87 2.74
C VAL A 39 12.31 -37.73 1.90
N THR A 40 11.36 -36.92 2.36
CA THR A 40 10.07 -36.73 1.70
C THR A 40 9.86 -35.25 1.40
N LEU A 41 9.52 -34.92 0.16
CA LEU A 41 9.07 -33.62 -0.29
C LEU A 41 7.54 -33.57 -0.27
N PHE A 42 6.98 -32.72 0.58
CA PHE A 42 5.56 -32.47 0.71
C PHE A 42 5.19 -31.16 0.00
N THR A 43 4.16 -31.21 -0.86
CA THR A 43 3.48 -30.01 -1.35
C THR A 43 2.12 -29.86 -0.66
N PHE A 44 1.64 -28.62 -0.52
CA PHE A 44 0.44 -28.31 0.27
C PHE A 44 -0.57 -27.51 -0.54
N THR A 45 -1.84 -27.55 -0.15
CA THR A 45 -2.84 -26.56 -0.54
C THR A 45 -3.52 -26.08 0.74
N GLY A 46 -3.16 -24.89 1.22
CA GLY A 46 -3.44 -24.52 2.61
C GLY A 46 -2.77 -25.50 3.57
N ASP A 47 -3.54 -26.04 4.52
CA ASP A 47 -3.00 -26.93 5.55
C ASP A 47 -3.06 -28.42 5.15
N ILE A 48 -3.46 -28.72 3.91
CA ILE A 48 -3.65 -30.08 3.41
C ILE A 48 -2.47 -30.49 2.54
N ILE A 49 -1.90 -31.66 2.80
CA ILE A 49 -0.87 -32.27 1.94
C ILE A 49 -1.52 -32.59 0.58
N ARG A 50 -1.02 -31.94 -0.47
CA ARG A 50 -1.44 -32.14 -1.86
C ARG A 50 -0.72 -33.34 -2.48
N SER A 51 0.59 -33.47 -2.25
CA SER A 51 1.39 -34.58 -2.75
C SER A 51 2.58 -34.82 -1.85
N ALA A 52 3.09 -36.06 -1.87
CA ALA A 52 4.34 -36.45 -1.26
C ALA A 52 5.17 -37.20 -2.30
N ASP A 53 6.42 -36.79 -2.48
CA ASP A 53 7.44 -37.50 -3.25
C ASP A 53 8.58 -37.86 -2.30
N SER A 54 9.29 -38.97 -2.53
CA SER A 54 10.30 -39.44 -1.59
C SER A 54 11.51 -40.06 -2.27
N THR A 55 12.64 -39.95 -1.57
CA THR A 55 13.92 -40.50 -1.98
C THR A 55 14.74 -40.91 -0.75
N TYR A 56 15.84 -41.61 -0.96
CA TYR A 56 16.74 -42.02 0.11
C TYR A 56 18.02 -41.20 0.07
N VAL A 57 18.57 -40.89 1.25
CA VAL A 57 19.89 -40.28 1.36
C VAL A 57 20.95 -41.28 0.91
N GLN A 58 21.78 -40.89 -0.05
CA GLN A 58 22.91 -41.68 -0.55
C GLN A 58 24.19 -40.84 -0.48
N ASN A 59 25.18 -41.30 0.28
CA ASN A 59 26.44 -40.57 0.52
C ASN A 59 26.24 -39.12 0.99
N GLY A 60 25.25 -38.88 1.85
CA GLY A 60 24.90 -37.53 2.34
C GLY A 60 24.13 -36.66 1.34
N HIS A 61 23.69 -37.21 0.21
CA HIS A 61 22.96 -36.50 -0.85
C HIS A 61 21.55 -37.05 -1.05
N PHE A 62 20.64 -36.19 -1.50
CA PHE A 62 19.30 -36.56 -1.93
C PHE A 62 18.83 -35.56 -2.98
N ASP A 63 17.96 -35.95 -3.90
CA ASP A 63 17.55 -35.09 -5.00
C ASP A 63 16.04 -35.23 -5.29
N PHE A 64 15.43 -34.13 -5.72
CA PHE A 64 14.06 -34.11 -6.22
C PHE A 64 13.98 -33.32 -7.51
N THR A 65 13.11 -33.75 -8.42
CA THR A 65 12.81 -32.99 -9.63
C THR A 65 11.32 -33.02 -9.89
N GLY A 66 10.77 -31.91 -10.36
CA GLY A 66 9.35 -31.84 -10.66
C GLY A 66 8.98 -30.53 -11.33
N PRO A 67 7.70 -30.37 -11.71
CA PRO A 67 7.20 -29.11 -12.25
C PRO A 67 7.24 -28.01 -11.18
N GLU A 68 7.42 -26.77 -11.61
CA GLU A 68 7.35 -25.59 -10.75
C GLU A 68 6.04 -25.57 -9.94
N TYR A 69 6.16 -25.29 -8.65
CA TYR A 69 5.06 -25.15 -7.72
C TYR A 69 5.32 -24.00 -6.75
N LEU A 70 4.77 -22.85 -7.08
CA LEU A 70 4.94 -21.59 -6.34
C LEU A 70 3.67 -21.15 -5.60
N TYR A 71 2.60 -21.94 -5.67
CA TYR A 71 1.32 -21.56 -5.08
C TYR A 71 1.31 -21.68 -3.55
N GLU A 72 2.01 -22.67 -2.98
CA GLU A 72 2.26 -22.78 -1.54
C GLU A 72 3.72 -23.14 -1.30
N LYS A 73 4.20 -22.82 -0.11
CA LYS A 73 5.50 -23.27 0.39
C LYS A 73 5.47 -24.80 0.56
N SER A 74 6.54 -25.47 0.13
CA SER A 74 6.70 -26.92 0.26
C SER A 74 7.68 -27.25 1.39
N ILE A 75 7.60 -28.47 1.92
CA ILE A 75 8.44 -28.92 3.03
C ILE A 75 9.21 -30.15 2.61
N ILE A 76 10.54 -30.11 2.78
CA ILE A 76 11.39 -31.30 2.73
C ILE A 76 11.55 -31.77 4.17
N SER A 77 11.24 -33.04 4.44
CA SER A 77 11.35 -33.66 5.76
C SER A 77 12.29 -34.85 5.71
N LEU A 78 13.19 -34.92 6.68
CA LEU A 78 13.89 -36.15 7.05
C LEU A 78 13.14 -36.79 8.22
N GLY A 79 12.61 -37.99 7.99
CA GLY A 79 11.67 -38.66 8.91
C GLY A 79 10.20 -38.31 8.64
N ASN A 80 9.31 -38.71 9.54
CA ASN A 80 7.86 -38.59 9.36
C ASN A 80 7.39 -37.15 9.60
N TYR A 81 6.65 -36.56 8.67
CA TYR A 81 5.96 -35.29 8.92
C TYR A 81 4.64 -35.55 9.67
N PRO A 82 4.27 -34.74 10.69
CA PRO A 82 4.91 -33.49 11.14
C PRO A 82 6.07 -33.67 12.13
N ASP A 83 6.29 -34.87 12.68
CA ASP A 83 7.34 -35.18 13.67
C ASP A 83 8.73 -35.36 13.02
N THR A 84 9.20 -34.30 12.36
CA THR A 84 10.43 -34.33 11.54
C THR A 84 11.71 -34.32 12.38
N VAL A 85 12.76 -35.00 11.91
CA VAL A 85 14.09 -34.92 12.52
C VAL A 85 14.81 -33.66 12.07
N LEU A 86 14.79 -33.42 10.77
CA LEU A 86 15.27 -32.20 10.11
C LEU A 86 14.26 -31.83 9.04
N PHE A 87 14.06 -30.54 8.80
CA PHE A 87 13.19 -30.09 7.73
C PHE A 87 13.72 -28.80 7.07
N ALA A 88 13.30 -28.56 5.85
CA ALA A 88 13.51 -27.30 5.15
C ALA A 88 12.22 -26.85 4.48
N GLU A 89 11.96 -25.54 4.57
CA GLU A 89 10.93 -24.87 3.79
C GLU A 89 11.50 -24.45 2.44
N VAL A 90 10.83 -24.83 1.35
CA VAL A 90 11.30 -24.56 -0.02
C VAL A 90 10.18 -24.00 -0.89
N PHE A 91 10.53 -23.06 -1.77
CA PHE A 91 9.69 -22.64 -2.88
C PHE A 91 10.16 -23.40 -4.12
N LEU A 92 9.28 -24.20 -4.71
CA LEU A 92 9.63 -25.05 -5.85
C LEU A 92 9.62 -24.23 -7.15
N GLU A 93 10.53 -23.27 -7.26
CA GLU A 93 10.72 -22.44 -8.45
C GLU A 93 11.52 -23.17 -9.53
N LYS A 94 11.37 -22.75 -10.80
CA LYS A 94 12.21 -23.28 -11.88
C LYS A 94 13.71 -23.04 -11.61
N GLY A 95 14.53 -24.04 -11.94
CA GLY A 95 15.97 -24.00 -11.79
C GLY A 95 16.50 -24.82 -10.62
N ASP A 96 17.77 -24.60 -10.27
CA ASP A 96 18.45 -25.35 -9.23
C ASP A 96 18.18 -24.74 -7.84
N ILE A 97 17.81 -25.60 -6.91
CA ILE A 97 17.56 -25.29 -5.50
C ILE A 97 18.55 -26.11 -4.68
N LEU A 98 19.39 -25.45 -3.89
CA LEU A 98 20.33 -26.12 -3.01
C LEU A 98 19.75 -26.18 -1.61
N VAL A 99 19.72 -27.37 -1.01
CA VAL A 99 19.19 -27.59 0.33
C VAL A 99 20.24 -28.28 1.19
N GLU A 100 20.57 -27.69 2.32
CA GLU A 100 21.38 -28.32 3.37
C GLU A 100 20.47 -28.57 4.59
N LEU A 101 20.09 -29.82 4.81
CA LEU A 101 19.27 -30.20 5.95
C LEU A 101 20.11 -30.25 7.23
N LYS A 102 19.72 -29.43 8.21
CA LYS A 102 20.29 -29.38 9.57
C LYS A 102 19.30 -28.70 10.51
N GLN A 103 19.64 -28.54 11.79
CA GLN A 103 18.74 -27.89 12.78
C GLN A 103 18.25 -26.50 12.34
N LYS A 104 19.06 -25.78 11.56
CA LYS A 104 18.67 -24.56 10.84
C LYS A 104 19.01 -24.75 9.38
N SER A 105 18.17 -25.51 8.69
CA SER A 105 18.38 -25.85 7.29
C SER A 105 18.61 -24.61 6.45
N ILE A 106 19.54 -24.71 5.50
CA ILE A 106 19.87 -23.64 4.59
C ILE A 106 19.29 -24.00 3.23
N VAL A 107 18.58 -23.05 2.63
CA VAL A 107 18.00 -23.18 1.29
C VAL A 107 18.50 -22.02 0.46
N HIS A 108 19.14 -22.33 -0.66
CA HIS A 108 19.52 -21.35 -1.68
C HIS A 108 18.73 -21.62 -2.96
N SER A 109 18.10 -20.57 -3.46
CA SER A 109 17.38 -20.57 -4.71
C SER A 109 17.27 -19.12 -5.19
N PRO A 110 17.06 -18.85 -6.49
CA PRO A 110 16.96 -17.48 -6.99
C PRO A 110 15.94 -16.61 -6.23
N LEU A 111 14.75 -17.14 -5.94
CA LEU A 111 13.70 -16.45 -5.20
C LEU A 111 14.06 -16.23 -3.72
N VAL A 112 14.64 -17.24 -3.05
CA VAL A 112 15.07 -17.10 -1.65
C VAL A 112 16.23 -16.12 -1.52
N ASP A 113 17.17 -16.14 -2.46
CA ASP A 113 18.30 -15.21 -2.48
C ASP A 113 17.83 -13.77 -2.74
N GLU A 114 16.89 -13.54 -3.68
CA GLU A 114 16.28 -12.23 -3.89
C GLU A 114 15.49 -11.76 -2.66
N TYR A 115 14.81 -12.67 -1.96
CA TYR A 115 14.12 -12.36 -0.71
C TYR A 115 15.08 -11.91 0.39
N ARG A 116 16.25 -12.54 0.53
CA ARG A 116 17.27 -12.12 1.50
C ARG A 116 17.78 -10.71 1.19
N VAL A 117 18.08 -10.42 -0.08
CA VAL A 117 18.46 -9.06 -0.53
C VAL A 117 17.37 -8.04 -0.21
N PHE A 118 16.10 -8.42 -0.42
CA PHE A 118 14.95 -7.58 -0.08
C PHE A 118 14.88 -7.28 1.43
N GLN A 119 15.07 -8.29 2.28
CA GLN A 119 15.06 -8.14 3.74
C GLN A 119 16.19 -7.23 4.22
N ASP A 120 17.42 -7.46 3.73
CA ASP A 120 18.60 -6.66 4.07
C ASP A 120 18.43 -5.21 3.65
N SER A 121 17.94 -4.99 2.42
CA SER A 121 17.67 -3.66 1.89
C SER A 121 16.59 -2.93 2.69
N CYS A 122 15.52 -3.62 3.10
CA CYS A 122 14.52 -3.06 3.99
C CYS A 122 15.12 -2.65 5.35
N GLY A 123 15.98 -3.48 5.93
CA GLY A 123 16.66 -3.18 7.19
C GLY A 123 17.54 -1.93 7.09
N ILE A 124 18.29 -1.79 6.00
CA ILE A 124 19.13 -0.61 5.73
C ILE A 124 18.28 0.65 5.57
N LEU A 125 17.27 0.61 4.69
CA LEU A 125 16.39 1.75 4.42
C LEU A 125 15.64 2.20 5.68
N TRP A 126 15.15 1.26 6.48
CA TRP A 126 14.47 1.58 7.73
C TRP A 126 15.41 2.24 8.75
N LYS A 127 16.63 1.71 8.89
CA LYS A 127 17.66 2.30 9.77
C LYS A 127 17.99 3.73 9.34
N GLN A 128 18.15 3.98 8.03
CA GLN A 128 18.37 5.32 7.50
C GLN A 128 17.21 6.27 7.84
N PHE A 129 15.97 5.84 7.62
CA PHE A 129 14.78 6.61 7.99
C PHE A 129 14.76 6.98 9.50
N CYS A 130 15.08 6.03 10.38
CA CYS A 130 15.11 6.28 11.83
C CYS A 130 16.16 7.30 12.26
N MET A 131 17.29 7.42 11.54
CA MET A 131 18.38 8.34 11.86
C MET A 131 18.16 9.78 11.35
N LEU A 132 17.23 9.99 10.41
CA LEU A 132 16.95 11.30 9.85
C LEU A 132 16.17 12.19 10.84
N LYS A 133 16.66 13.43 11.01
CA LYS A 133 16.02 14.47 11.84
C LYS A 133 15.26 15.50 11.01
N ASP A 134 15.75 15.79 9.81
CA ASP A 134 15.10 16.70 8.88
C ASP A 134 13.77 16.10 8.40
N VAL A 135 12.70 16.90 8.43
CA VAL A 135 11.33 16.43 8.18
C VAL A 135 11.13 16.04 6.72
N ASP A 136 11.66 16.83 5.79
CA ASP A 136 11.48 16.61 4.35
C ASP A 136 12.27 15.38 3.90
N LEU A 137 13.54 15.28 4.32
CA LEU A 137 14.36 14.09 4.05
C LEU A 137 13.76 12.82 4.66
N LYS A 138 13.20 12.92 5.86
CA LYS A 138 12.53 11.80 6.53
C LYS A 138 11.28 11.36 5.77
N GLN A 139 10.51 12.30 5.22
CA GLN A 139 9.35 12.00 4.39
C GLN A 139 9.75 11.30 3.08
N ASP A 140 10.82 11.74 2.42
CA ASP A 140 11.31 11.10 1.20
C ASP A 140 11.87 9.70 1.46
N ALA A 141 12.62 9.51 2.55
CA ALA A 141 13.10 8.19 2.97
C ALA A 141 11.93 7.22 3.28
N TYR A 142 10.87 7.73 3.92
CA TYR A 142 9.64 6.95 4.16
C TYR A 142 9.00 6.50 2.83
N LYS A 143 8.82 7.42 1.87
CA LYS A 143 8.29 7.10 0.54
C LYS A 143 9.16 6.06 -0.19
N GLN A 144 10.48 6.22 -0.12
CA GLN A 144 11.43 5.28 -0.74
C GLN A 144 11.30 3.88 -0.15
N PHE A 145 11.23 3.76 1.19
CA PHE A 145 11.06 2.50 1.89
C PHE A 145 9.78 1.77 1.45
N PHE A 146 8.63 2.44 1.51
CA PHE A 146 7.36 1.82 1.12
C PHE A 146 7.31 1.52 -0.39
N SER A 147 7.87 2.37 -1.25
CA SER A 147 7.94 2.10 -2.70
C SER A 147 8.78 0.86 -3.01
N TYR A 148 9.93 0.69 -2.34
CA TYR A 148 10.77 -0.50 -2.50
C TYR A 148 10.03 -1.78 -2.08
N ARG A 149 9.35 -1.74 -0.92
CA ARG A 149 8.51 -2.85 -0.43
C ARG A 149 7.37 -3.18 -1.37
N PHE A 150 6.67 -2.16 -1.86
CA PHE A 150 5.59 -2.33 -2.81
C PHE A 150 6.07 -3.03 -4.08
N LYS A 151 7.21 -2.63 -4.67
CA LYS A 151 7.74 -3.26 -5.88
C LYS A 151 7.98 -4.76 -5.70
N PHE A 152 8.58 -5.16 -4.58
CA PHE A 152 8.81 -6.56 -4.26
C PHE A 152 7.50 -7.33 -4.09
N LYS A 153 6.60 -6.82 -3.22
CA LYS A 153 5.29 -7.43 -2.95
C LYS A 153 4.48 -7.56 -4.24
N ASN A 154 4.38 -6.49 -5.03
CA ASN A 154 3.64 -6.48 -6.28
C ASN A 154 4.21 -7.46 -7.32
N LYS A 155 5.53 -7.60 -7.41
CA LYS A 155 6.18 -8.56 -8.30
C LYS A 155 5.83 -10.01 -7.92
N TYR A 156 5.80 -10.31 -6.62
CA TYR A 156 5.71 -11.69 -6.12
C TYR A 156 4.37 -12.09 -5.50
N LEU A 157 3.37 -11.21 -5.46
CA LEU A 157 2.08 -11.47 -4.79
C LEU A 157 1.34 -12.70 -5.33
N HIS A 158 1.61 -13.07 -6.59
CA HIS A 158 1.04 -14.24 -7.24
C HIS A 158 1.59 -15.58 -6.72
N ASN A 159 2.67 -15.56 -5.93
CA ASN A 159 3.27 -16.75 -5.33
C ASN A 159 3.24 -16.70 -3.80
N ALA A 160 3.51 -17.86 -3.19
CA ALA A 160 3.45 -18.05 -1.75
C ALA A 160 4.37 -17.09 -0.97
N LEU A 161 5.58 -16.81 -1.47
CA LEU A 161 6.52 -15.91 -0.79
C LEU A 161 5.99 -14.47 -0.75
N GLY A 162 5.66 -13.90 -1.91
CA GLY A 162 5.20 -12.51 -1.96
C GLY A 162 3.88 -12.31 -1.24
N ARG A 163 3.00 -13.32 -1.30
CA ARG A 163 1.78 -13.38 -0.51
C ARG A 163 2.09 -13.40 0.99
N GLU A 164 2.99 -14.27 1.46
CA GLU A 164 3.38 -14.36 2.87
C GLU A 164 3.94 -13.01 3.37
N VAL A 165 4.79 -12.35 2.59
CA VAL A 165 5.32 -11.02 2.92
C VAL A 165 4.19 -10.00 3.09
N PHE A 166 3.22 -9.95 2.16
CA PHE A 166 2.10 -9.02 2.28
C PHE A 166 1.17 -9.36 3.45
N LEU A 167 0.85 -10.63 3.66
CA LEU A 167 -0.07 -11.07 4.70
C LEU A 167 0.53 -10.91 6.10
N ASN A 168 1.84 -11.12 6.27
CA ASN A 168 2.52 -10.81 7.53
C ASN A 168 2.58 -9.31 7.80
N ASP A 169 2.63 -8.51 6.73
CA ASP A 169 2.60 -7.05 6.80
C ASP A 169 1.21 -6.47 7.01
N VAL A 170 0.14 -7.27 6.96
CA VAL A 170 -1.23 -6.73 6.89
C VAL A 170 -1.47 -5.73 8.01
N SER A 171 -0.98 -6.01 9.22
CA SER A 171 -1.10 -5.13 10.40
C SER A 171 -0.52 -3.71 10.24
N TYR A 172 0.36 -3.45 9.26
CA TYR A 172 0.87 -2.11 8.95
C TYR A 172 -0.15 -1.27 8.16
N SER A 173 -1.19 -0.76 8.84
CA SER A 173 -2.29 0.02 8.25
C SER A 173 -1.87 1.31 7.55
N ASP A 174 -0.64 1.79 7.80
CA ASP A 174 -0.08 3.00 7.23
C ASP A 174 0.66 2.78 5.90
N ASP A 175 0.76 1.54 5.39
CA ASP A 175 1.33 1.30 4.05
C ASP A 175 0.46 1.99 2.97
N PRO A 176 1.00 3.00 2.26
CA PRO A 176 0.23 3.75 1.26
C PRO A 176 -0.19 2.90 0.05
N TYR A 177 0.42 1.72 -0.13
CA TYR A 177 0.09 0.80 -1.23
C TYR A 177 -0.82 -0.36 -0.78
N PHE A 178 -1.29 -0.36 0.47
CA PHE A 178 -2.07 -1.46 1.04
C PHE A 178 -3.28 -1.84 0.17
N ALA A 179 -4.14 -0.89 -0.17
CA ALA A 179 -5.35 -1.18 -0.94
C ALA A 179 -5.05 -1.69 -2.36
N GLU A 180 -3.99 -1.18 -3.00
CA GLU A 180 -3.61 -1.66 -4.33
C GLU A 180 -3.16 -3.13 -4.29
N LEU A 181 -2.40 -3.52 -3.27
CA LEU A 181 -1.98 -4.91 -3.06
C LEU A 181 -3.14 -5.79 -2.62
N TYR A 182 -4.02 -5.28 -1.74
CA TYR A 182 -5.22 -5.96 -1.29
C TYR A 182 -6.12 -6.36 -2.46
N GLU A 183 -6.34 -5.48 -3.43
CA GLU A 183 -7.22 -5.78 -4.56
C GLU A 183 -6.72 -6.95 -5.43
N LYS A 184 -5.41 -7.18 -5.44
CA LYS A 184 -4.76 -8.26 -6.19
C LYS A 184 -4.77 -9.60 -5.44
N LEU A 185 -5.22 -9.64 -4.18
CA LEU A 185 -5.36 -10.89 -3.44
C LEU A 185 -6.48 -11.77 -3.98
N SER A 186 -6.31 -13.08 -3.80
CA SER A 186 -7.36 -14.07 -4.06
C SER A 186 -8.52 -13.93 -3.05
N ASP A 187 -9.71 -14.41 -3.42
CA ASP A 187 -10.86 -14.43 -2.50
C ASP A 187 -10.56 -15.21 -1.21
N ARG A 188 -9.79 -16.29 -1.32
CA ARG A 188 -9.29 -17.06 -0.17
C ARG A 188 -8.48 -16.18 0.77
N ASP A 189 -7.53 -15.40 0.26
CA ASP A 189 -6.68 -14.55 1.10
C ASP A 189 -7.46 -13.37 1.69
N LYS A 190 -8.36 -12.75 0.89
CA LYS A 190 -9.30 -11.73 1.37
C LYS A 190 -10.26 -12.27 2.44
N SER A 191 -10.52 -13.59 2.46
CA SER A 191 -11.44 -14.20 3.43
C SER A 191 -10.86 -14.36 4.84
N ARG A 192 -9.52 -14.31 5.00
CA ARG A 192 -8.84 -14.47 6.28
C ARG A 192 -9.28 -13.39 7.28
N ALA A 193 -9.45 -13.78 8.54
CA ALA A 193 -10.00 -12.87 9.57
C ALA A 193 -9.11 -11.64 9.80
N ASP A 194 -7.79 -11.84 9.91
CA ASP A 194 -6.80 -10.77 10.07
C ASP A 194 -6.80 -9.79 8.90
N VAL A 195 -6.90 -10.30 7.67
CA VAL A 195 -6.96 -9.50 6.44
C VAL A 195 -8.24 -8.66 6.37
N LYS A 196 -9.40 -9.25 6.67
CA LYS A 196 -10.69 -8.52 6.70
C LYS A 196 -10.67 -7.40 7.72
N THR A 197 -10.32 -7.72 8.95
CA THR A 197 -10.24 -6.75 10.05
C THR A 197 -9.33 -5.59 9.68
N GLN A 198 -8.19 -5.86 9.06
CA GLN A 198 -7.29 -4.81 8.65
C GLN A 198 -7.86 -3.96 7.49
N TYR A 199 -8.49 -4.59 6.51
CA TYR A 199 -9.11 -3.85 5.41
C TYR A 199 -10.21 -2.92 5.93
N GLU A 200 -11.03 -3.36 6.88
CA GLU A 200 -12.03 -2.51 7.55
C GLU A 200 -11.39 -1.33 8.29
N TYR A 201 -10.27 -1.55 8.99
CA TYR A 201 -9.50 -0.46 9.61
C TYR A 201 -8.95 0.53 8.58
N TRP A 202 -8.36 0.02 7.50
CA TRP A 202 -7.85 0.84 6.41
C TRP A 202 -8.98 1.64 5.75
N GLU A 203 -10.11 1.02 5.45
CA GLU A 203 -11.28 1.65 4.84
C GLU A 203 -11.85 2.74 5.74
N LYS A 204 -12.01 2.47 7.04
CA LYS A 204 -12.49 3.46 8.01
C LYS A 204 -11.54 4.66 8.11
N ARG A 205 -10.23 4.42 8.16
CA ARG A 205 -9.19 5.47 8.22
C ARG A 205 -9.15 6.28 6.93
N ASN A 206 -9.33 5.63 5.78
CA ASN A 206 -9.19 6.21 4.45
C ASN A 206 -10.51 6.48 3.74
N ARG A 207 -11.63 6.50 4.48
CA ARG A 207 -12.97 6.79 3.92
C ARG A 207 -13.02 8.12 3.19
N TYR A 208 -12.21 9.09 3.62
CA TYR A 208 -12.05 10.37 2.97
C TYR A 208 -11.55 10.25 1.51
N LEU A 209 -10.83 9.20 1.13
CA LEU A 209 -10.41 8.97 -0.27
C LEU A 209 -11.62 8.82 -1.20
N GLN A 210 -12.74 8.29 -0.68
CA GLN A 210 -14.00 8.13 -1.41
C GLN A 210 -14.71 9.47 -1.67
N LEU A 211 -14.21 10.58 -1.13
CA LEU A 211 -14.73 11.92 -1.42
C LEU A 211 -14.21 12.43 -2.77
N LYS A 212 -13.00 12.02 -3.18
CA LYS A 212 -12.41 12.48 -4.42
C LYS A 212 -13.31 12.11 -5.60
N GLY A 213 -13.63 13.11 -6.42
CA GLY A 213 -14.50 12.98 -7.58
C GLY A 213 -15.99 13.22 -7.29
N LYS A 214 -16.42 13.27 -6.03
CA LYS A 214 -17.80 13.61 -5.65
C LYS A 214 -18.01 15.12 -5.67
N GLN A 215 -19.27 15.53 -5.72
CA GLN A 215 -19.66 16.91 -5.46
C GLN A 215 -19.47 17.24 -3.98
N PHE A 216 -19.15 18.50 -3.65
CA PHE A 216 -19.13 18.97 -2.26
C PHE A 216 -20.49 18.72 -1.57
N MET A 217 -20.44 18.51 -0.26
CA MET A 217 -21.63 18.34 0.56
C MET A 217 -21.95 19.66 1.23
N ASP A 218 -23.08 20.23 0.86
CA ASP A 218 -23.48 21.52 1.37
C ASP A 218 -23.87 21.46 2.85
N PHE A 219 -23.58 22.53 3.58
CA PHE A 219 -23.81 22.61 5.03
C PHE A 219 -24.08 24.06 5.43
N THR A 220 -25.04 24.27 6.33
CA THR A 220 -25.33 25.60 6.90
C THR A 220 -24.49 25.80 8.15
N LEU A 221 -23.76 26.91 8.19
CA LEU A 221 -22.84 27.33 9.25
C LEU A 221 -23.18 28.77 9.65
N ILE A 222 -22.51 29.28 10.68
CA ILE A 222 -22.64 30.68 11.09
C ILE A 222 -21.36 31.47 10.77
N ASP A 223 -21.52 32.71 10.32
CA ASP A 223 -20.40 33.66 10.19
C ASP A 223 -20.08 34.35 11.53
N SER A 224 -19.05 35.20 11.55
CA SER A 224 -18.62 35.91 12.76
C SER A 224 -19.65 36.93 13.29
N LEU A 225 -20.67 37.25 12.50
CA LEU A 225 -21.78 38.12 12.88
C LEU A 225 -23.01 37.32 13.35
N GLY A 226 -22.93 35.98 13.32
CA GLY A 226 -24.01 35.07 13.69
C GLY A 226 -25.02 34.83 12.58
N ASN A 227 -24.77 35.27 11.34
CA ASN A 227 -25.67 34.99 10.23
C ASN A 227 -25.42 33.58 9.69
N GLU A 228 -26.49 32.92 9.28
CA GLU A 228 -26.39 31.67 8.55
C GLU A 228 -25.77 31.88 7.16
N LYS A 229 -24.80 31.03 6.83
CA LYS A 229 -24.13 30.93 5.53
C LYS A 229 -24.03 29.48 5.12
N ARG A 230 -24.02 29.21 3.83
CA ARG A 230 -23.88 27.85 3.29
C ARG A 230 -22.54 27.70 2.60
N ILE A 231 -21.98 26.49 2.58
CA ILE A 231 -20.75 26.21 1.81
C ILE A 231 -20.96 26.60 0.34
N SER A 232 -22.15 26.32 -0.20
CA SER A 232 -22.55 26.71 -1.56
C SER A 232 -22.38 28.20 -1.87
N ASP A 233 -22.44 29.08 -0.86
CA ASP A 233 -22.31 30.53 -1.06
C ASP A 233 -20.89 30.92 -1.46
N TYR A 234 -19.90 30.03 -1.30
CA TYR A 234 -18.50 30.26 -1.60
C TYR A 234 -17.97 29.43 -2.78
N VAL A 235 -18.64 28.32 -3.10
CA VAL A 235 -18.28 27.45 -4.22
C VAL A 235 -18.45 28.19 -5.56
N GLY A 236 -17.51 27.99 -6.47
CA GLY A 236 -17.52 28.61 -7.81
C GLY A 236 -17.03 30.05 -7.88
N LYS A 237 -16.75 30.70 -6.74
CA LYS A 237 -16.13 32.04 -6.70
C LYS A 237 -14.65 32.06 -7.08
N ASN A 238 -13.99 30.92 -6.92
CA ASN A 238 -12.56 30.73 -7.17
C ASN A 238 -12.39 29.54 -8.14
N GLU A 239 -11.26 29.49 -8.86
CA GLU A 239 -10.91 28.32 -9.69
C GLU A 239 -10.68 27.08 -8.82
N LEU A 240 -10.07 27.30 -7.65
CA LEU A 240 -9.89 26.33 -6.60
C LEU A 240 -10.37 26.90 -5.26
N LEU A 241 -11.14 26.12 -4.50
CA LEU A 241 -11.55 26.47 -3.14
C LEU A 241 -11.11 25.40 -2.16
N PHE A 242 -10.26 25.77 -1.19
CA PHE A 242 -9.85 24.90 -0.10
C PHE A 242 -10.75 25.11 1.11
N LEU A 243 -11.52 24.09 1.47
CA LEU A 243 -12.25 24.02 2.74
C LEU A 243 -11.26 23.58 3.83
N ASP A 244 -10.93 24.47 4.77
CA ASP A 244 -10.04 24.19 5.89
C ASP A 244 -10.86 23.88 7.14
N PHE A 245 -10.93 22.61 7.54
CA PHE A 245 -11.63 22.18 8.75
C PHE A 245 -10.68 22.24 9.94
N TRP A 246 -10.97 23.14 10.87
CA TRP A 246 -10.09 23.44 12.00
C TRP A 246 -10.86 23.68 13.30
N ALA A 247 -10.16 23.98 14.39
CA ALA A 247 -10.78 24.42 15.64
C ALA A 247 -9.79 25.21 16.52
N SER A 248 -10.29 26.07 17.40
CA SER A 248 -9.51 26.93 18.30
C SER A 248 -8.59 26.13 19.24
N TRP A 249 -9.03 24.94 19.67
CA TRP A 249 -8.31 24.02 20.53
C TRP A 249 -7.33 23.11 19.77
N CYS A 250 -7.34 23.13 18.43
CA CYS A 250 -6.47 22.30 17.60
C CYS A 250 -5.08 22.94 17.46
N GLY A 251 -4.15 22.55 18.33
CA GLY A 251 -2.75 23.01 18.28
C GLY A 251 -2.09 22.85 16.90
N PRO A 252 -2.15 21.66 16.26
CA PRO A 252 -1.60 21.48 14.93
C PRO A 252 -2.24 22.36 13.86
N CYS A 253 -3.56 22.56 13.88
CA CYS A 253 -4.25 23.46 12.92
C CYS A 253 -3.70 24.88 13.02
N ARG A 254 -3.54 25.39 14.24
CA ARG A 254 -2.97 26.72 14.50
C ARG A 254 -1.51 26.84 14.06
N ALA A 255 -0.74 25.76 14.17
CA ALA A 255 0.64 25.73 13.69
C ALA A 255 0.73 25.75 12.15
N GLN A 256 -0.30 25.25 11.45
CA GLN A 256 -0.34 25.22 9.98
C GLN A 256 -0.81 26.53 9.35
N GLU A 257 -1.61 27.31 10.07
CA GLU A 257 -2.20 28.55 9.58
C GLU A 257 -1.19 29.53 8.94
N PRO A 258 -0.02 29.85 9.52
CA PRO A 258 0.94 30.75 8.86
C PRO A 258 1.44 30.22 7.51
N HIS A 259 1.41 28.90 7.30
CA HIS A 259 1.74 28.29 6.02
C HIS A 259 0.57 28.40 5.03
N LEU A 260 -0.68 28.27 5.50
CA LEU A 260 -1.86 28.53 4.67
C LEU A 260 -1.92 29.99 4.22
N VAL A 261 -1.56 30.94 5.08
CA VAL A 261 -1.41 32.37 4.71
C VAL A 261 -0.44 32.54 3.54
N ARG A 262 0.74 31.93 3.62
CA ARG A 262 1.74 31.99 2.54
C ARG A 262 1.22 31.39 1.24
N LEU A 263 0.60 30.20 1.31
CA LEU A 263 0.03 29.55 0.12
C LEU A 263 -1.11 30.38 -0.48
N TYR A 264 -1.97 30.97 0.34
CA TYR A 264 -3.02 31.87 -0.11
C TYR A 264 -2.42 33.07 -0.83
N GLN A 265 -1.44 33.74 -0.25
CA GLN A 265 -0.78 34.89 -0.88
C GLN A 265 -0.10 34.52 -2.20
N GLU A 266 0.50 33.33 -2.31
CA GLU A 266 1.16 32.83 -3.52
C GLU A 266 0.17 32.53 -4.66
N TYR A 267 -1.02 32.02 -4.34
CA TYR A 267 -1.96 31.48 -5.33
C TYR A 267 -3.27 32.26 -5.51
N LYS A 268 -3.61 33.22 -4.63
CA LYS A 268 -4.90 33.94 -4.67
C LYS A 268 -5.15 34.64 -6.00
N ASP A 269 -4.12 35.24 -6.60
CA ASP A 269 -4.22 35.97 -7.87
C ASP A 269 -4.34 35.02 -9.06
N ARG A 270 -4.17 33.72 -8.82
CA ARG A 270 -4.41 32.62 -9.75
C ARG A 270 -5.73 31.89 -9.45
N GLY A 271 -6.64 32.53 -8.72
CA GLY A 271 -7.98 32.00 -8.43
C GLY A 271 -8.00 30.93 -7.34
N PHE A 272 -7.05 30.95 -6.39
CA PHE A 272 -7.10 30.10 -5.20
C PHE A 272 -7.81 30.80 -4.04
N GLY A 273 -8.84 30.16 -3.48
CA GLY A 273 -9.56 30.60 -2.30
C GLY A 273 -9.44 29.62 -1.14
N ILE A 274 -9.63 30.14 0.07
CA ILE A 274 -9.78 29.34 1.30
C ILE A 274 -11.15 29.68 1.92
N LEU A 275 -11.81 28.68 2.50
CA LEU A 275 -12.95 28.85 3.39
C LEU A 275 -12.62 28.11 4.68
N GLY A 276 -12.44 28.85 5.78
CA GLY A 276 -12.25 28.25 7.09
C GLY A 276 -13.57 27.76 7.66
N ILE A 277 -13.61 26.51 8.11
CA ILE A 277 -14.76 25.87 8.74
C ILE A 277 -14.33 25.40 10.13
N SER A 278 -14.71 26.16 11.15
CA SER A 278 -14.45 25.82 12.53
C SER A 278 -15.43 24.76 13.04
N LEU A 279 -14.85 23.74 13.70
CA LEU A 279 -15.54 22.68 14.44
C LEU A 279 -15.64 23.02 15.94
N ASP A 280 -15.45 24.29 16.33
CA ASP A 280 -15.69 24.75 17.70
C ASP A 280 -17.18 24.69 18.03
N VAL A 281 -17.53 23.86 19.01
CA VAL A 281 -18.90 23.85 19.56
C VAL A 281 -19.19 25.14 20.36
N ASN A 282 -18.16 25.78 20.91
CA ASN A 282 -18.27 27.07 21.59
C ASN A 282 -17.81 28.20 20.66
N THR A 283 -18.76 28.89 20.03
CA THR A 283 -18.52 30.02 19.11
C THR A 283 -17.65 31.11 19.74
N ALA A 284 -17.73 31.36 21.05
CA ALA A 284 -16.90 32.38 21.70
C ALA A 284 -15.40 32.02 21.66
N SER A 285 -15.06 30.73 21.71
CA SER A 285 -13.66 30.27 21.61
C SER A 285 -13.12 30.53 20.21
N TRP A 286 -13.91 30.20 19.18
CA TRP A 286 -13.59 30.51 17.78
C TRP A 286 -13.40 32.02 17.55
N LEU A 287 -14.36 32.85 17.97
CA LEU A 287 -14.29 34.31 17.83
C LEU A 287 -13.05 34.90 18.53
N SER A 288 -12.67 34.37 19.70
CA SER A 288 -11.48 34.84 20.42
C SER A 288 -10.18 34.57 19.67
N VAL A 289 -10.13 33.51 18.85
CA VAL A 289 -8.99 33.19 18.00
C VAL A 289 -9.04 34.01 16.72
N LEU A 290 -10.21 34.17 16.09
CA LEU A 290 -10.38 35.03 14.91
C LEU A 290 -9.97 36.48 15.17
N ALA A 291 -10.28 37.03 16.35
CA ALA A 291 -9.88 38.39 16.72
C ALA A 291 -8.35 38.61 16.77
N LYS A 292 -7.56 37.53 16.74
CA LYS A 292 -6.09 37.54 16.77
C LYS A 292 -5.45 37.13 15.44
N LYS A 293 -6.26 36.67 14.48
CA LYS A 293 -5.81 36.18 13.17
C LYS A 293 -5.96 37.28 12.12
N GLU A 294 -5.15 37.18 11.06
CA GLU A 294 -5.38 37.99 9.87
C GLU A 294 -6.59 37.41 9.12
N ASN A 295 -7.67 38.18 9.02
CA ASN A 295 -8.89 37.77 8.31
C ASN A 295 -8.70 37.87 6.78
N LEU A 296 -7.89 36.97 6.21
CA LEU A 296 -7.57 36.94 4.77
C LEU A 296 -8.64 36.22 3.94
N TRP A 297 -9.44 35.36 4.57
CA TRP A 297 -10.50 34.60 3.91
C TRP A 297 -11.73 34.50 4.82
N PRO A 298 -12.90 34.13 4.27
CA PRO A 298 -14.10 33.90 5.06
C PRO A 298 -13.91 32.75 6.05
N GLU A 299 -14.45 32.93 7.26
CA GLU A 299 -14.43 31.96 8.34
C GLU A 299 -15.86 31.71 8.80
N LEU A 300 -16.23 30.43 8.92
CA LEU A 300 -17.53 29.97 9.37
C LEU A 300 -17.36 28.99 10.53
N CYS A 301 -18.40 28.82 11.34
CA CYS A 301 -18.39 27.90 12.48
C CYS A 301 -19.66 27.03 12.48
N ILE A 302 -19.54 25.82 13.00
CA ILE A 302 -20.72 25.00 13.34
C ILE A 302 -21.58 25.70 14.41
N ALA A 303 -22.89 25.47 14.39
CA ALA A 303 -23.82 26.09 15.34
C ALA A 303 -23.96 25.28 16.66
N GLY A 304 -23.39 24.07 16.73
CA GLY A 304 -23.42 23.26 17.94
C GLY A 304 -22.92 21.82 17.76
N LYS A 305 -23.07 21.02 18.81
CA LYS A 305 -22.52 19.66 18.90
C LYS A 305 -23.09 18.68 17.86
N GLU A 306 -24.38 18.78 17.55
CA GLU A 306 -24.99 17.91 16.53
C GLU A 306 -24.45 18.22 15.13
N ASP A 307 -24.12 19.48 14.86
CA ASP A 307 -23.51 19.86 13.59
C ASP A 307 -22.07 19.38 13.47
N ASP A 308 -21.27 19.36 14.56
CA ASP A 308 -19.95 18.71 14.57
C ASP A 308 -20.05 17.25 14.12
N LYS A 309 -21.00 16.49 14.68
CA LYS A 309 -21.20 15.09 14.30
C LYS A 309 -21.59 14.95 12.83
N ARG A 310 -22.55 15.74 12.36
CA ARG A 310 -23.08 15.68 10.98
C ARG A 310 -22.02 16.06 9.95
N ILE A 311 -21.28 17.16 10.18
CA ILE A 311 -20.28 17.62 9.21
C ILE A 311 -19.09 16.66 9.13
N ARG A 312 -18.68 16.07 10.27
CA ARG A 312 -17.66 15.02 10.30
C ARG A 312 -18.08 13.77 9.54
N GLU A 313 -19.35 13.36 9.66
CA GLU A 313 -19.87 12.22 8.92
C GLU A 313 -19.92 12.50 7.41
N LEU A 314 -20.46 13.66 7.01
CA LEU A 314 -20.55 14.08 5.61
C LEU A 314 -19.16 14.06 4.94
N TYR A 315 -18.18 14.72 5.56
CA TYR A 315 -16.83 14.84 5.01
C TYR A 315 -15.85 13.76 5.51
N SER A 316 -16.35 12.69 6.15
CA SER A 316 -15.51 11.59 6.67
C SER A 316 -14.31 12.05 7.51
N ILE A 317 -14.50 13.07 8.33
CA ILE A 317 -13.47 13.71 9.15
C ILE A 317 -13.23 12.88 10.41
N THR A 318 -12.12 12.16 10.44
CA THR A 318 -11.69 11.35 11.61
C THR A 318 -10.75 12.12 12.55
N GLY A 319 -10.20 13.24 12.10
CA GLY A 319 -9.31 14.12 12.86
C GLY A 319 -9.09 15.44 12.13
N ILE A 320 -8.57 16.44 12.85
CA ILE A 320 -8.14 17.73 12.28
C ILE A 320 -6.66 17.96 12.64
N PRO A 321 -5.89 18.67 11.80
CA PRO A 321 -6.27 19.43 10.61
C PRO A 321 -6.71 18.53 9.43
N PHE A 322 -7.75 18.97 8.73
CA PHE A 322 -8.32 18.28 7.58
C PHE A 322 -8.82 19.30 6.58
N GLY A 323 -8.66 19.04 5.30
CA GLY A 323 -9.17 19.95 4.28
C GLY A 323 -9.60 19.25 3.01
N VAL A 324 -10.41 19.95 2.23
CA VAL A 324 -11.00 19.46 0.98
C VAL A 324 -10.77 20.52 -0.08
N LEU A 325 -10.14 20.13 -1.19
CA LEU A 325 -9.91 21.02 -2.31
C LEU A 325 -10.99 20.77 -3.37
N LEU A 326 -11.74 21.83 -3.67
CA LEU A 326 -12.79 21.85 -4.68
C LEU A 326 -12.29 22.54 -5.94
N ASP A 327 -12.72 22.05 -7.10
CA ASP A 327 -12.65 22.85 -8.33
C ASP A 327 -13.81 23.86 -8.41
N LYS A 328 -13.79 24.71 -9.44
CA LYS A 328 -14.83 25.73 -9.69
C LYS A 328 -16.25 25.17 -9.78
N SER A 329 -16.42 23.91 -10.21
CA SER A 329 -17.74 23.28 -10.27
C SER A 329 -18.24 22.79 -8.90
N GLY A 330 -17.38 22.82 -7.88
CA GLY A 330 -17.63 22.26 -6.56
C GLY A 330 -17.32 20.76 -6.47
N LYS A 331 -16.64 20.18 -7.46
CA LYS A 331 -16.19 18.80 -7.38
C LYS A 331 -14.95 18.71 -6.50
N ILE A 332 -14.92 17.73 -5.61
CA ILE A 332 -13.79 17.43 -4.74
C ILE A 332 -12.66 16.85 -5.59
N ILE A 333 -11.59 17.62 -5.80
CA ILE A 333 -10.43 17.17 -6.57
C ILE A 333 -9.34 16.56 -5.69
N SER A 334 -9.31 16.91 -4.40
CA SER A 334 -8.39 16.31 -3.43
C SER A 334 -8.88 16.45 -1.99
N VAL A 335 -8.37 15.57 -1.12
CA VAL A 335 -8.49 15.68 0.33
C VAL A 335 -7.09 15.85 0.93
N VAL A 336 -6.96 16.79 1.86
CA VAL A 336 -5.70 17.17 2.50
C VAL A 336 -5.78 16.82 3.98
N ASN A 337 -5.19 15.69 4.37
CA ASN A 337 -5.16 15.20 5.75
C ASN A 337 -3.73 15.09 6.33
N ALA A 338 -2.72 15.55 5.59
CA ALA A 338 -1.31 15.49 5.95
C ALA A 338 -0.67 16.89 6.11
N GLY A 339 -1.51 17.91 6.34
CA GLY A 339 -1.08 19.29 6.56
C GLY A 339 -0.74 20.09 5.31
N TRP A 340 -0.19 21.29 5.53
CA TRP A 340 0.03 22.30 4.49
C TRP A 340 1.03 21.86 3.39
N GLN A 341 1.97 20.97 3.69
CA GLN A 341 2.91 20.44 2.69
C GLN A 341 2.18 19.66 1.59
N HIS A 342 1.19 18.85 1.98
CA HIS A 342 0.37 18.11 1.04
C HIS A 342 -0.45 19.06 0.16
N LEU A 343 -1.07 20.09 0.74
CA LEU A 343 -1.76 21.13 -0.04
C LEU A 343 -0.81 21.82 -1.03
N LYS A 344 0.38 22.24 -0.57
CA LYS A 344 1.40 22.88 -1.42
C LYS A 344 1.76 21.98 -2.62
N MET A 345 1.96 20.69 -2.39
CA MET A 345 2.24 19.73 -3.46
C MET A 345 1.11 19.68 -4.50
N ILE A 346 -0.15 19.58 -4.04
CA ILE A 346 -1.32 19.57 -4.92
C ILE A 346 -1.43 20.87 -5.73
N LEU A 347 -1.26 22.02 -5.09
CA LEU A 347 -1.33 23.33 -5.76
C LEU A 347 -0.22 23.46 -6.81
N ASN A 348 1.03 23.11 -6.45
CA ASN A 348 2.15 23.12 -7.39
C ASN A 348 1.87 22.25 -8.62
N GLU A 349 1.34 21.04 -8.44
CA GLU A 349 1.01 20.13 -9.55
C GLU A 349 -0.12 20.67 -10.42
N TYR A 350 -1.20 21.17 -9.79
CA TYR A 350 -2.34 21.73 -10.49
C TYR A 350 -1.92 22.93 -11.35
N TYR A 351 -1.24 23.90 -10.76
CA TYR A 351 -0.87 25.14 -11.46
C TYR A 351 0.25 24.92 -12.50
N LYS A 352 1.16 23.97 -12.30
CA LYS A 352 2.09 23.54 -13.37
C LYS A 352 1.36 22.94 -14.57
N ALA A 353 0.31 22.16 -14.32
CA ALA A 353 -0.50 21.58 -15.40
C ALA A 353 -1.34 22.64 -16.11
N ASP A 354 -1.85 23.62 -15.36
CA ASP A 354 -2.58 24.78 -15.88
C ASP A 354 -1.70 25.65 -16.80
N ASP A 355 -0.49 25.99 -16.36
CA ASP A 355 0.49 26.75 -17.16
C ASP A 355 0.77 26.07 -18.52
N LYS A 356 0.85 24.73 -18.53
CA LYS A 356 1.02 23.94 -19.77
C LYS A 356 -0.20 23.94 -20.68
N ARG A 357 -1.41 24.12 -20.12
CA ARG A 357 -2.65 24.22 -20.91
C ARG A 357 -2.80 25.60 -21.51
N SER A 358 -2.48 26.65 -20.76
CA SER A 358 -2.54 28.05 -21.24
C SER A 358 -1.47 28.38 -22.28
N ALA A 359 -0.39 27.59 -22.35
CA ALA A 359 0.68 27.75 -23.35
C ALA A 359 0.43 27.03 -24.69
N LYS A 360 -0.69 26.30 -24.83
CA LYS A 360 -1.15 25.67 -26.07
C LYS A 360 -2.35 26.42 -26.62
#